data_AF-A0A178IGN7-F1
#
_entry.id   AF-A0A178IGN7-F1
#
_cell.length_a   1.000
_cell.length_b   1.000
_cell.length_c   1.000
_cell.angle_alpha   90.00
_cell.angle_beta   90.00
_cell.angle_gamma   90.00
#
_symmetry.space_group_name_H-M   'P 1'
#
loop_
_entity.id
_entity.type
_entity.pdbx_description
1 polymer ?
#
loop_
_entity_poly.entity_id
_entity_poly.type
_entity_poly.pdbx_seq_one_letter_code
_entity_poly.pdbx_strand_id
1 'polypeptide(L)'
;MLRDEPVNSPLAHPDSLIHLMDWTLDNFFAELRHPSTLPDDILVAPRNPHEAAFASPDDAALCPCARNPFIAYFATAECALVEILLPLLSADSQAASLATARAALQRIARTEISTFCAICQQRHDDGRCTAGHAAAGSSR
;
A
#
# COMPACT_ATOMS: atom_id res chain seq x y z
N MET A 1 12.52 1.63 5.90
CA MET A 1 12.75 0.54 4.92
C MET A 1 11.84 -0.62 5.29
N LEU A 2 11.41 -1.50 4.37
CA LEU A 2 10.38 -2.53 4.65
C LEU A 2 10.72 -3.46 5.84
N ARG A 3 12.01 -3.62 6.14
CA ARG A 3 12.52 -4.39 7.29
C ARG A 3 12.40 -3.68 8.64
N ASP A 4 12.10 -2.40 8.64
CA ASP A 4 11.93 -1.58 9.84
C ASP A 4 10.47 -1.56 10.31
N GLU A 5 9.53 -2.07 9.51
CA GLU A 5 8.12 -2.13 9.85
C GLU A 5 7.82 -3.33 10.77
N PRO A 6 7.03 -3.15 11.85
CA PRO A 6 6.60 -4.26 12.70
C PRO A 6 5.85 -5.34 11.92
N VAL A 7 6.38 -6.57 11.96
CA VAL A 7 5.76 -7.75 11.36
C VAL A 7 4.52 -8.15 12.18
N ASN A 8 3.34 -7.79 11.69
CA ASN A 8 2.06 -8.09 12.35
C ASN A 8 1.44 -9.44 11.93
N SER A 9 2.04 -10.11 10.94
CA SER A 9 1.67 -11.45 10.46
C SER A 9 2.84 -12.12 9.72
N PRO A 10 2.88 -13.46 9.59
CA PRO A 10 3.91 -14.14 8.78
C PRO A 10 3.96 -13.68 7.31
N LEU A 11 2.83 -13.20 6.78
CA LEU A 11 2.72 -12.65 5.43
C LEU A 11 3.25 -11.21 5.33
N ALA A 12 3.36 -10.49 6.44
CA ALA A 12 4.02 -9.18 6.51
C ALA A 12 5.55 -9.29 6.63
N HIS A 13 6.09 -10.51 6.69
CA HIS A 13 7.54 -10.69 6.77
C HIS A 13 8.19 -10.25 5.43
N PRO A 14 9.26 -9.44 5.46
CA PRO A 14 9.89 -8.90 4.25
C PRO A 14 10.36 -9.99 3.28
N ASP A 15 10.85 -11.12 3.80
CA ASP A 15 11.28 -12.26 2.98
C ASP A 15 10.10 -12.98 2.29
N SER A 16 8.87 -12.83 2.79
CA SER A 16 7.67 -13.31 2.10
C SER A 16 7.25 -12.32 1.00
N LEU A 17 7.34 -11.02 1.29
CA LEU A 17 6.90 -9.94 0.40
C LEU A 17 7.81 -9.76 -0.82
N ILE A 18 9.08 -10.16 -0.75
CA ILE A 18 10.01 -10.07 -1.90
C ILE A 18 9.50 -10.84 -3.12
N HIS A 19 8.78 -11.93 -2.91
CA HIS A 19 8.21 -12.73 -3.99
C HIS A 19 7.06 -12.03 -4.74
N LEU A 20 6.48 -10.99 -4.15
CA LEU A 20 5.47 -10.15 -4.80
C LEU A 20 6.10 -9.04 -5.65
N MET A 21 7.41 -8.79 -5.51
CA MET A 21 8.08 -7.66 -6.16
C MET A 21 8.07 -7.80 -7.68
N ASP A 22 8.46 -8.96 -8.21
CA ASP A 22 8.48 -9.20 -9.66
C ASP A 22 7.09 -9.01 -10.27
N TRP A 23 6.07 -9.62 -9.65
CA TRP A 23 4.68 -9.45 -10.06
C TRP A 23 4.22 -7.99 -9.97
N THR A 24 4.58 -7.28 -8.90
CA THR A 24 4.20 -5.87 -8.70
C THR A 24 4.79 -4.98 -9.80
N LEU A 25 6.07 -5.19 -10.13
CA LEU A 25 6.76 -4.44 -11.18
C LEU A 25 6.18 -4.73 -12.57
N ASP A 26 5.90 -5.99 -12.88
CA ASP A 26 5.28 -6.36 -14.16
C ASP A 26 3.91 -5.69 -14.35
N ASN A 27 3.07 -5.73 -13.31
CA ASN A 27 1.76 -5.09 -13.35
C ASN A 27 1.88 -3.56 -13.39
N PHE A 28 2.85 -2.98 -12.67
CA PHE A 28 3.13 -1.55 -12.70
C PHE A 28 3.51 -1.09 -14.11
N PHE A 29 4.43 -1.80 -14.78
CA PHE A 29 4.80 -1.47 -16.15
C PHE A 29 3.66 -1.73 -17.14
N ALA A 30 2.82 -2.74 -16.92
CA ALA A 30 1.63 -2.97 -17.72
C ALA A 30 0.62 -1.81 -17.59
N GLU A 31 0.33 -1.38 -16.37
CA GLU A 31 -0.54 -0.23 -16.07
C GLU A 31 -0.02 1.08 -16.66
N LEU A 32 1.30 1.29 -16.69
CA LEU A 32 1.88 2.46 -17.34
C LEU A 32 1.76 2.43 -18.88
N ARG A 33 1.83 1.24 -19.50
CA ARG A 33 1.68 1.08 -20.97
C ARG A 33 0.23 1.16 -21.41
N HIS A 34 -0.68 0.63 -20.58
CA HIS A 34 -2.10 0.54 -20.86
C HIS A 34 -2.87 1.07 -19.64
N PRO A 35 -2.92 2.41 -19.46
CA PRO A 35 -3.58 2.99 -18.30
C PRO A 35 -5.05 2.59 -18.28
N SER A 36 -5.44 1.85 -17.26
CA SER A 36 -6.82 1.47 -17.02
C SER A 36 -7.68 2.73 -16.83
N THR A 37 -8.72 2.89 -17.66
CA THR A 37 -9.69 3.99 -17.54
C THR A 37 -10.67 3.70 -16.40
N LEU A 38 -10.23 3.90 -15.16
CA LEU A 38 -11.16 4.04 -14.04
C LEU A 38 -11.48 5.53 -13.83
N PRO A 39 -12.68 5.87 -13.32
CA PRO A 39 -13.08 7.25 -13.07
C PRO A 39 -12.08 7.98 -12.14
N ASP A 40 -11.63 9.18 -12.54
CA ASP A 40 -10.64 10.02 -11.84
C ASP A 40 -11.05 10.43 -10.41
N ASP A 41 -12.32 10.31 -10.08
CA ASP A 41 -12.96 10.69 -8.81
C ASP A 41 -12.51 9.88 -7.59
N ILE A 42 -11.73 8.80 -7.79
CA ILE A 42 -11.20 7.96 -6.70
C ILE A 42 -9.69 8.17 -6.47
N LEU A 43 -9.00 8.98 -7.28
CA LEU A 43 -7.55 9.17 -7.21
C LEU A 43 -7.18 10.58 -6.74
N VAL A 44 -7.52 10.92 -5.49
CA VAL A 44 -7.03 12.15 -4.86
C VAL A 44 -5.55 11.97 -4.55
N ALA A 45 -4.70 12.69 -5.29
CA ALA A 45 -3.27 12.75 -4.99
C ALA A 45 -3.04 13.25 -3.55
N PRO A 46 -2.18 12.59 -2.76
CA PRO A 46 -1.84 13.07 -1.42
C PRO A 46 -1.26 14.49 -1.52
N ARG A 47 -1.79 15.41 -0.71
CA ARG A 47 -1.28 16.79 -0.62
C ARG A 47 0.15 16.87 -0.07
N ASN A 48 0.61 15.81 0.59
CA ASN A 48 1.95 15.70 1.14
C ASN A 48 2.63 14.40 0.66
N PRO A 49 3.83 14.46 0.07
CA PRO A 49 4.57 13.28 -0.35
C PRO A 49 5.08 12.40 0.82
N HIS A 50 4.94 12.87 2.06
CA HIS A 50 5.28 12.14 3.29
C HIS A 50 4.08 11.51 4.01
N GLU A 51 2.85 11.81 3.59
CA GLU A 51 1.70 11.02 4.03
C GLU A 51 1.61 9.81 3.11
N ALA A 52 1.94 8.63 3.64
CA ALA A 52 1.84 7.37 2.90
C ALA A 52 0.45 7.29 2.24
N ALA A 53 0.40 7.12 0.91
CA ALA A 53 -0.85 7.30 0.17
C ALA A 53 -1.93 6.26 0.52
N PHE A 54 -1.59 5.25 1.31
CA PHE A 54 -2.50 4.21 1.83
C PHE A 54 -3.10 4.54 3.20
N ALA A 55 -2.84 5.75 3.71
CA ALA A 55 -3.47 6.31 4.91
C ALA A 55 -4.58 7.31 4.58
N SER A 56 -5.04 7.38 3.32
CA SER A 56 -6.21 8.18 2.96
C SER A 56 -7.46 7.62 3.67
N PRO A 57 -8.42 8.47 4.08
CA PRO A 57 -9.70 8.01 4.62
C PRO A 57 -10.44 7.00 3.72
N ASP A 58 -10.23 7.05 2.40
CA ASP A 58 -10.79 6.05 1.46
C ASP A 58 -10.12 4.67 1.58
N ASP A 59 -8.84 4.61 1.95
CA ASP A 59 -8.14 3.34 2.13
C ASP A 59 -8.45 2.69 3.49
N ALA A 60 -8.84 3.49 4.49
CA ALA A 60 -9.44 2.98 5.72
C ALA A 60 -10.75 2.22 5.44
N ALA A 61 -11.47 2.58 4.37
CA ALA A 61 -12.63 1.81 3.91
C ALA A 61 -12.23 0.49 3.22
N LEU A 62 -11.05 0.43 2.59
CA LEU A 62 -10.54 -0.80 1.94
C LEU A 62 -10.08 -1.85 2.95
N CYS A 63 -9.46 -1.41 4.06
CA CYS A 63 -9.03 -2.30 5.13
C CYS A 63 -9.31 -1.71 6.52
N PRO A 64 -10.54 -1.85 7.06
CA PRO A 64 -10.93 -1.27 8.35
C PRO A 64 -10.09 -1.79 9.53
N CYS A 65 -9.49 -2.98 9.39
CA CYS A 65 -8.66 -3.56 10.45
C CYS A 65 -7.19 -3.15 10.38
N ALA A 66 -6.74 -2.52 9.29
CA ALA A 66 -5.34 -2.14 9.04
C ALA A 66 -4.31 -3.29 9.20
N ARG A 67 -4.76 -4.55 9.21
CA ARG A 67 -3.91 -5.74 9.37
C ARG A 67 -3.51 -6.39 8.05
N ASN A 68 -3.88 -5.77 6.93
CA ASN A 68 -3.48 -6.28 5.63
C ASN A 68 -1.96 -6.07 5.45
N PRO A 69 -1.18 -7.16 5.27
CA PRO A 69 0.28 -7.07 5.13
C PRO A 69 0.71 -6.21 3.92
N PHE A 70 -0.16 -6.07 2.92
CA PHE A 70 0.14 -5.32 1.71
C PHE A 70 0.12 -3.80 1.91
N ILE A 71 -0.46 -3.28 2.99
CA ILE A 71 -0.48 -1.84 3.26
C ILE A 71 0.95 -1.31 3.40
N ALA A 72 1.74 -1.89 4.29
CA ALA A 72 3.12 -1.47 4.52
C ALA A 72 4.02 -1.75 3.30
N TYR A 73 3.76 -2.87 2.61
CA TYR A 73 4.46 -3.22 1.37
C TYR A 73 4.29 -2.14 0.30
N PHE A 74 3.05 -1.79 -0.05
CA PHE A 74 2.78 -0.81 -1.10
C PHE A 74 3.15 0.62 -0.68
N ALA A 75 3.00 0.98 0.61
CA ALA A 75 3.51 2.24 1.12
C ALA A 75 5.03 2.36 0.94
N THR A 76 5.76 1.29 1.26
CA THR A 76 7.22 1.27 1.05
C THR A 76 7.59 1.31 -0.43
N ALA A 77 6.84 0.58 -1.28
CA ALA A 77 7.05 0.59 -2.72
C ALA A 77 6.84 2.00 -3.31
N GLU A 78 5.86 2.76 -2.81
CA GLU A 78 5.61 4.13 -3.24
C GLU A 78 6.76 5.07 -2.84
N CYS A 79 7.24 4.98 -1.59
CA CYS A 79 8.41 5.76 -1.16
C CYS A 79 9.63 5.45 -2.04
N ALA A 80 9.93 4.16 -2.27
CA ALA A 80 11.03 3.75 -3.13
C ALA A 80 10.86 4.26 -4.57
N LEU A 81 9.65 4.20 -5.11
CA LEU A 81 9.32 4.71 -6.45
C LEU A 81 9.63 6.21 -6.56
N VAL A 82 9.22 6.99 -5.56
CA VAL A 82 9.48 8.44 -5.52
C VAL A 82 10.98 8.70 -5.44
N GLU A 83 11.70 8.03 -4.54
CA GLU A 83 13.15 8.18 -4.38
C GLU A 83 13.92 7.83 -5.66
N ILE A 84 13.48 6.83 -6.41
CA ILE A 84 14.11 6.39 -7.66
C ILE A 84 13.76 7.32 -8.83
N LEU A 85 12.50 7.74 -8.95
CA LEU A 85 12.05 8.53 -10.11
C LEU A 85 12.39 10.01 -9.99
N LEU A 86 12.33 10.60 -8.79
CA LEU A 86 12.54 12.03 -8.58
C LEU A 86 13.86 12.55 -9.22
N PRO A 87 15.01 11.86 -9.09
CA PRO A 87 16.27 12.31 -9.69
C PRO A 87 16.36 12.10 -11.22
N LEU A 88 15.51 11.26 -11.79
CA LEU A 88 15.53 10.89 -13.21
C LEU A 88 14.63 11.77 -14.08
N LEU A 89 13.68 12.48 -13.46
CA LEU A 89 12.69 13.29 -14.15
C LEU A 89 13.19 14.72 -14.33
N SER A 90 12.81 15.33 -15.47
CA SER A 90 13.02 16.76 -15.65
C SER A 90 12.05 17.55 -14.79
N ALA A 91 12.45 18.73 -14.31
CA ALA A 91 11.61 19.58 -13.47
C ALA A 91 10.23 19.84 -14.08
N ASP A 92 10.16 20.03 -15.40
CA ASP A 92 8.92 20.32 -16.13
C ASP A 92 7.95 19.13 -16.20
N SER A 93 8.45 17.90 -16.12
CA SER A 93 7.64 16.67 -16.24
C SER A 93 7.51 15.92 -14.92
N GLN A 94 8.25 16.33 -13.89
CA GLN A 94 8.39 15.62 -12.62
C GLN A 94 7.06 15.40 -11.91
N ALA A 95 6.27 16.46 -11.75
CA ALA A 95 4.99 16.37 -11.04
C ALA A 95 4.00 15.44 -11.76
N ALA A 96 3.84 15.61 -13.07
CA ALA A 96 2.92 14.80 -13.87
C ALA A 96 3.35 13.33 -13.92
N SER A 97 4.65 13.07 -14.18
CA SER A 97 5.18 11.70 -14.28
C SER A 97 5.11 10.96 -12.94
N LEU A 98 5.40 11.63 -11.83
CA LEU A 98 5.23 11.04 -10.50
C LEU A 98 3.77 10.77 -10.17
N ALA A 99 2.85 11.67 -10.54
CA ALA A 99 1.42 11.45 -10.33
C ALA A 99 0.93 10.23 -11.13
N THR A 100 1.33 10.09 -12.39
CA THR A 100 1.01 8.92 -13.21
C THR A 100 1.57 7.63 -12.61
N ALA A 101 2.84 7.63 -12.18
CA ALA A 101 3.47 6.47 -11.56
C ALA A 101 2.78 6.09 -10.25
N ARG A 102 2.51 7.05 -9.35
CA ARG A 102 1.76 6.79 -8.11
C ARG A 102 0.37 6.23 -8.39
N ALA A 103 -0.37 6.80 -9.34
CA ALA A 103 -1.70 6.33 -9.68
C ALA A 103 -1.69 4.87 -10.18
N ALA A 104 -0.71 4.48 -11.00
CA ALA A 104 -0.55 3.10 -11.45
C ALA A 104 -0.31 2.15 -10.26
N LEU A 105 0.62 2.50 -9.35
CA LEU A 105 0.91 1.69 -8.17
C LEU A 105 -0.29 1.59 -7.21
N GLN A 106 -1.01 2.70 -7.00
CA GLN A 106 -2.21 2.74 -6.16
C GLN A 106 -3.33 1.84 -6.71
N ARG A 107 -3.54 1.77 -8.02
CA ARG A 107 -4.54 0.86 -8.63
C ARG A 107 -4.23 -0.61 -8.34
N ILE A 108 -2.97 -1.00 -8.46
CA ILE A 108 -2.52 -2.37 -8.14
C ILE A 108 -2.73 -2.64 -6.65
N ALA A 109 -2.24 -1.73 -5.81
CA ALA A 109 -2.34 -1.85 -4.36
C ALA A 109 -3.79 -2.00 -3.89
N ARG A 110 -4.72 -1.18 -4.38
CA ARG A 110 -6.14 -1.26 -4.02
C ARG A 110 -6.77 -2.59 -4.41
N THR A 111 -6.45 -3.09 -5.60
CA THR A 111 -6.94 -4.40 -6.06
C THR A 111 -6.45 -5.54 -5.16
N GLU A 112 -5.16 -5.56 -4.84
CA GLU A 112 -4.56 -6.61 -4.01
C GLU A 112 -5.02 -6.51 -2.55
N ILE A 113 -5.06 -5.30 -2.00
CA ILE A 113 -5.56 -5.06 -0.64
C ILE A 113 -7.01 -5.51 -0.53
N SER A 114 -7.87 -5.12 -1.49
CA SER A 114 -9.28 -5.51 -1.52
C SER A 114 -9.44 -7.03 -1.66
N THR A 115 -8.69 -7.67 -2.56
CA THR A 115 -8.74 -9.12 -2.79
C THR A 115 -8.33 -9.89 -1.54
N PHE A 116 -7.24 -9.48 -0.88
CA PHE A 116 -6.81 -10.10 0.36
C PHE A 116 -7.80 -9.84 1.51
N CYS A 117 -8.29 -8.60 1.62
CA CYS A 117 -9.32 -8.27 2.61
C CYS A 117 -10.60 -9.06 2.39
N ALA A 118 -10.94 -9.40 1.14
CA ALA A 118 -12.16 -10.14 0.83
C ALA A 118 -12.17 -11.55 1.46
N ILE A 119 -11.00 -12.17 1.59
CA ILE A 119 -10.81 -13.50 2.20
C ILE A 119 -10.37 -13.44 3.66
N CYS A 120 -10.15 -12.24 4.20
CA CYS A 120 -9.69 -12.06 5.56
C CYS A 120 -10.78 -12.52 6.55
N GLN A 121 -10.44 -13.43 7.46
CA GLN A 121 -11.38 -13.90 8.50
C GLN A 121 -11.65 -12.86 9.59
N GLN A 122 -10.84 -11.79 9.64
CA GLN A 122 -10.99 -10.68 10.59
C GLN A 122 -11.87 -9.55 10.01
N ARG A 123 -12.66 -9.85 8.97
CA ARG A 123 -13.43 -8.88 8.18
C ARG A 123 -14.72 -8.37 8.88
N HIS A 124 -15.05 -8.80 10.10
CA HIS A 124 -16.33 -8.48 10.77
C HIS A 124 -16.14 -8.32 12.30
N ASP A 125 -16.78 -7.40 13.07
CA ASP A 125 -18.12 -6.79 12.91
C ASP A 125 -18.33 -5.36 13.46
N ASP A 126 -17.35 -4.67 14.04
CA ASP A 126 -17.59 -3.33 14.62
C ASP A 126 -16.39 -2.42 14.36
N GLY A 127 -16.62 -1.13 14.11
CA GLY A 127 -15.63 -0.09 13.78
C GLY A 127 -14.56 0.22 14.84
N ARG A 128 -14.10 -0.78 15.60
CA ARG A 128 -12.95 -0.75 16.50
C ARG A 128 -12.28 -2.12 16.45
N CYS A 129 -11.14 -2.21 15.77
CA CYS A 129 -10.18 -3.26 16.07
C CYS A 129 -9.72 -3.08 17.51
N THR A 130 -10.22 -3.91 18.43
CA THR A 130 -9.64 -4.03 19.75
C THR A 130 -8.32 -4.76 19.59
N ALA A 131 -7.24 -4.08 19.97
CA ALA A 131 -5.89 -4.63 20.07
C ALA A 131 -5.92 -5.82 21.05
N GLY A 132 -6.11 -7.03 20.53
CA GLY A 132 -6.11 -8.27 21.29
C GLY A 132 -4.91 -9.13 20.92
N HIS A 133 -3.81 -8.96 21.66
CA HIS A 133 -3.01 -10.02 22.32
C HIS A 133 -1.53 -9.62 22.47
N ALA A 134 -1.14 -9.16 23.68
CA ALA A 134 -0.01 -9.69 24.46
C ALA A 134 0.27 -8.83 25.72
N ALA A 135 -0.40 -9.15 26.82
CA ALA A 135 0.15 -8.97 28.16
C ALA A 135 -0.09 -10.26 28.95
N ALA A 136 0.61 -11.31 28.54
CA ALA A 136 0.73 -12.54 29.32
C ALA A 136 1.92 -12.37 30.28
N GLY A 137 1.65 -12.44 31.58
CA GLY A 137 2.65 -12.77 32.59
C GLY A 137 2.97 -11.68 33.62
N SER A 138 2.28 -11.71 34.75
CA SER A 138 2.98 -11.61 36.03
C SER A 138 2.16 -12.29 37.12
N SER A 139 2.57 -13.51 37.47
CA SER A 139 2.30 -14.09 38.77
C SER A 139 3.11 -13.33 39.82
N ARG A 140 2.44 -12.85 40.86
CA ARG A 140 2.78 -13.07 42.28
C ARG A 140 1.68 -12.53 43.17
#